data_AF-A0A972VBH9-F1
#
_entry.id   AF-A0A972VBH9-F1
#
_cell.length_a   1.000
_cell.length_b   1.000
_cell.length_c   1.000
_cell.angle_alpha   90.00
_cell.angle_beta   90.00
_cell.angle_gamma   90.00
#
_symmetry.space_group_name_H-M   'P 1'
#
loop_
_entity.id
_entity.type
_entity.pdbx_description
1 polymer ?
#
loop_
_entity_poly.entity_id
_entity_poly.type
_entity_poly.pdbx_seq_one_letter_code
_entity_poly.pdbx_strand_id
1 'polypeptide(L)'
;MTKQKQPLNILALEPYYDGSHKAFLDEWIKRSIHHWTLMTLPGYTWKWRMRHAAVTFGRTLHTTPGAPHAYDLMVCSDMLNLAEFRG
;
A
#
# COMPACT_ATOMS: atom_id res chain seq x y z
N MET A 1 0.80 -28.64 -16.18
CA MET A 1 0.88 -27.33 -16.87
C MET A 1 0.89 -26.23 -15.82
N THR A 2 2.06 -25.70 -15.49
CA THR A 2 2.19 -24.59 -14.55
C THR A 2 1.73 -23.32 -15.27
N LYS A 3 0.62 -22.69 -14.83
CA LYS A 3 0.21 -21.39 -15.38
C LYS A 3 1.36 -20.40 -15.17
N GLN A 4 1.87 -19.84 -16.25
CA GLN A 4 2.86 -18.77 -16.20
C GLN A 4 2.17 -17.55 -15.56
N LYS A 5 2.59 -17.15 -14.36
CA LYS A 5 2.01 -16.00 -13.66
C LYS A 5 2.53 -14.72 -14.31
N GLN A 6 1.62 -13.90 -14.84
CA GLN A 6 1.97 -12.57 -15.36
C GLN A 6 2.23 -11.61 -14.19
N PRO A 7 3.16 -10.64 -14.33
CA PRO A 7 3.30 -9.54 -13.40
C PRO A 7 1.98 -8.79 -13.22
N LEU A 8 1.73 -8.31 -12.01
CA LEU A 8 0.55 -7.53 -11.65
C LEU A 8 1.02 -6.16 -11.19
N ASN A 9 0.18 -5.14 -11.32
CA ASN A 9 0.40 -3.83 -10.72
C ASN A 9 -0.24 -3.81 -9.33
N ILE A 10 0.60 -3.76 -8.29
CA ILE A 10 0.18 -3.83 -6.89
C ILE A 10 0.40 -2.47 -6.23
N LEU A 11 -0.64 -1.96 -5.58
CA LEU A 11 -0.55 -0.79 -4.70
C LEU A 11 -0.38 -1.24 -3.25
N ALA A 12 0.71 -0.85 -2.61
CA ALA A 12 0.94 -1.07 -1.19
C ALA A 12 0.68 0.22 -0.39
N LEU A 13 -0.26 0.15 0.56
CA LEU A 13 -0.57 1.22 1.51
C LEU A 13 0.05 0.90 2.87
N GLU A 14 1.02 1.68 3.30
CA GLU A 14 1.67 1.50 4.61
C GLU A 14 1.59 2.79 5.45
N PRO A 15 0.63 2.89 6.38
CA PRO A 15 0.50 4.01 7.32
C PRO A 15 1.73 4.27 8.18
N TYR A 16 2.60 3.27 8.38
CA TYR A 16 3.77 3.39 9.23
C TYR A 16 4.98 2.78 8.54
N TYR A 17 5.66 3.57 7.71
CA TYR A 17 6.79 3.08 6.93
C TYR A 17 8.13 3.30 7.63
N ASP A 18 8.35 2.53 8.69
CA ASP A 18 9.62 2.48 9.41
C ASP A 18 9.81 1.10 10.09
N GLY A 19 11.02 0.84 10.60
CA GLY A 19 11.34 -0.38 11.34
C GLY A 19 10.98 -1.66 10.57
N SER A 20 10.25 -2.56 11.24
CA SER A 20 9.84 -3.86 10.69
C SER A 20 8.90 -3.76 9.49
N HIS A 21 8.01 -2.77 9.46
CA HIS A 21 7.07 -2.57 8.34
C HIS A 21 7.81 -2.25 7.05
N LYS A 22 8.77 -1.31 7.15
CA LYS A 22 9.65 -0.96 6.04
C LYS A 22 10.50 -2.15 5.61
N ALA A 23 11.16 -2.82 6.57
CA ALA A 23 12.02 -3.97 6.26
C ALA A 23 11.26 -5.10 5.56
N PHE A 24 10.05 -5.42 6.03
CA PHE A 24 9.19 -6.42 5.42
C PHE A 24 8.80 -6.03 3.99
N LEU A 25 8.26 -4.81 3.81
CA LEU A 25 7.75 -4.38 2.51
C LEU A 25 8.88 -4.23 1.48
N ASP A 26 10.02 -3.64 1.87
CA ASP A 26 11.21 -3.52 1.01
C ASP A 26 11.69 -4.90 0.54
N GLU A 27 11.82 -5.88 1.44
CA GLU A 27 12.29 -7.22 1.07
C GLU A 27 11.26 -8.00 0.25
N TRP A 28 9.97 -7.81 0.52
CA TRP A 28 8.91 -8.43 -0.27
C TRP A 28 8.92 -7.91 -1.71
N ILE A 29 9.02 -6.59 -1.89
CA ILE A 29 9.09 -5.95 -3.22
C ILE A 29 10.33 -6.44 -3.98
N LYS A 30 11.50 -6.43 -3.35
CA LYS A 30 12.77 -6.87 -3.97
C LYS A 30 12.72 -8.31 -4.50
N ARG A 31 11.92 -9.18 -3.89
CA ARG A 31 11.80 -10.60 -4.22
C ARG A 31 10.54 -10.92 -5.03
N SER A 32 9.77 -9.90 -5.39
CA SER A 32 8.53 -10.03 -6.14
C SER A 32 8.78 -9.94 -7.64
N ILE A 33 7.94 -10.62 -8.42
CA ILE A 33 7.88 -10.47 -9.89
C ILE A 33 6.89 -9.39 -10.33
N HIS A 34 6.14 -8.81 -9.39
CA HIS A 34 5.09 -7.83 -9.64
C HIS A 34 5.64 -6.41 -9.67
N HIS A 35 4.89 -5.49 -10.28
CA HIS A 35 5.20 -4.06 -10.22
C HIS A 35 4.54 -3.45 -9.00
N TRP A 36 5.31 -2.72 -8.21
CA TRP A 36 4.84 -2.16 -6.94
C TRP A 36 4.81 -0.64 -6.98
N THR A 37 3.69 -0.07 -6.56
CA THR A 37 3.60 1.33 -6.16
C THR A 37 3.42 1.40 -4.66
N LEU A 38 4.22 2.23 -4.00
CA LEU A 38 4.18 2.42 -2.55
C LEU A 38 3.52 3.75 -2.24
N MET A 39 2.49 3.74 -1.40
CA MET A 39 1.93 4.91 -0.78
C MET A 39 2.13 4.77 0.72
N THR A 40 3.03 5.58 1.27
CA THR A 40 3.52 5.41 2.63
C THR A 40 3.41 6.70 3.42
N LEU A 41 3.35 6.56 4.75
CA LEU A 41 3.51 7.67 5.66
C LEU A 41 4.72 7.43 6.57
N PRO A 42 5.41 8.50 7.02
CA PRO A 42 6.54 8.36 7.93
C PRO A 42 6.16 7.61 9.21
N GLY A 43 7.04 6.70 9.65
CA GLY A 43 6.85 5.89 10.85
C GLY A 43 7.12 6.64 12.16
N TYR A 44 6.46 7.79 12.35
CA TYR A 44 6.32 8.44 13.63
C TYR A 44 4.84 8.69 13.93
N THR A 45 4.52 8.98 15.18
CA THR A 45 3.14 9.24 15.66
C THR A 45 2.12 8.16 15.24
N TRP A 46 2.44 6.88 15.47
CA TRP A 46 1.65 5.73 15.00
C TRP A 46 0.13 5.80 15.30
N LYS A 47 -0.28 6.33 16.48
CA LYS A 47 -1.70 6.54 16.82
C LYS A 47 -2.41 7.52 15.87
N TRP A 48 -1.69 8.54 15.38
CA TRP A 48 -2.19 9.45 14.36
C TRP A 48 -2.26 8.77 13.00
N ARG A 49 -1.27 7.93 12.67
CA ARG A 49 -1.28 7.15 11.42
C ARG A 49 -2.49 6.23 11.34
N MET A 50 -2.82 5.50 12.41
CA MET A 50 -3.99 4.62 12.42
C MET A 50 -5.32 5.36 12.22
N ARG A 51 -5.43 6.62 12.64
CA ARG A 51 -6.67 7.41 12.54
C ARG A 51 -6.83 8.19 11.24
N HIS A 52 -5.72 8.60 10.62
CA HIS A 52 -5.77 9.56 9.50
C HIS A 52 -5.19 9.01 8.21
N ALA A 53 -4.58 7.83 8.21
CA ALA A 53 -4.02 7.25 6.99
C ALA A 53 -5.10 6.95 5.96
N ALA A 54 -6.29 6.49 6.35
CA ALA A 54 -7.40 6.23 5.44
C ALA A 54 -7.76 7.48 4.62
N VAL A 55 -8.04 8.60 5.29
CA VAL A 55 -8.36 9.88 4.62
C VAL A 55 -7.18 10.39 3.79
N THR A 56 -5.96 10.28 4.31
CA THR A 56 -4.76 10.78 3.63
C THR A 56 -4.50 10.00 2.34
N PHE A 57 -4.52 8.67 2.40
CA PHE A 57 -4.35 7.80 1.24
C PHE A 57 -5.50 7.92 0.26
N GLY A 58 -6.75 8.01 0.72
CA GLY A 58 -7.90 8.21 -0.16
C GLY A 58 -7.75 9.47 -1.00
N ARG A 59 -7.38 10.59 -0.36
CA ARG A 59 -7.10 11.86 -1.05
C ARG A 59 -5.98 11.73 -2.08
N THR A 60 -4.86 11.12 -1.69
CA THR A 60 -3.71 10.91 -2.61
C THR A 60 -4.13 10.04 -3.79
N LEU A 61 -4.89 8.97 -3.56
CA LEU A 61 -5.34 8.06 -4.60
C LEU A 61 -6.28 8.76 -5.60
N HIS A 62 -7.21 9.59 -5.12
CA HIS A 62 -8.08 10.39 -5.99
C HIS A 62 -7.33 11.39 -6.88
N THR A 63 -6.17 11.86 -6.43
CA THR A 63 -5.32 12.77 -7.22
C THR A 63 -4.28 12.06 -8.08
N THR A 64 -4.17 10.72 -7.99
CA THR A 64 -3.18 9.94 -8.73
C THR A 64 -3.72 9.60 -10.12
N PRO A 65 -3.06 10.01 -11.22
CA PRO A 65 -3.51 9.70 -12.57
C PRO A 65 -3.64 8.19 -12.82
N GLY A 66 -4.78 7.77 -13.38
CA GLY A 66 -5.05 6.37 -13.68
C GLY A 66 -5.50 5.52 -12.47
N ALA A 67 -5.40 6.04 -11.25
CA ALA A 67 -5.94 5.35 -10.09
C ALA A 67 -7.48 5.45 -10.00
N PRO A 68 -8.16 4.48 -9.37
CA PRO A 68 -7.62 3.21 -8.86
C PRO A 68 -7.42 2.14 -9.93
N HIS A 69 -7.91 2.35 -11.16
CA HIS A 69 -7.98 1.34 -12.23
C HIS A 69 -6.61 0.87 -12.76
N ALA A 70 -5.53 1.58 -12.46
CA ALA A 70 -4.16 1.19 -12.79
C ALA A 70 -3.64 -0.02 -11.99
N TYR A 71 -4.33 -0.43 -10.92
CA TYR A 71 -3.87 -1.48 -10.02
C TYR A 71 -4.76 -2.71 -10.09
N ASP A 72 -4.14 -3.89 -10.17
CA ASP A 72 -4.81 -5.18 -10.14
C ASP A 72 -5.12 -5.61 -8.70
N LEU A 73 -4.26 -5.21 -7.76
CA LEU A 73 -4.33 -5.59 -6.35
C LEU A 73 -3.91 -4.43 -5.44
N MET A 74 -4.50 -4.40 -4.25
CA MET A 74 -4.09 -3.52 -3.16
C MET A 74 -3.74 -4.36 -1.93
N VAL A 75 -2.65 -3.98 -1.27
CA VAL A 75 -2.25 -4.56 0.02
C VAL A 75 -2.04 -3.44 1.03
N CYS A 76 -2.38 -3.69 2.29
CA CYS A 76 -2.17 -2.75 3.38
C CYS A 76 -1.83 -3.47 4.68
N SER A 77 -1.14 -2.79 5.58
CA SER A 77 -0.97 -3.28 6.94
C SER A 77 -2.26 -3.13 7.75
N ASP A 78 -2.32 -3.83 8.87
CA ASP A 78 -3.40 -3.75 9.87
C ASP A 78 -3.52 -2.36 10.52
N MET A 79 -2.51 -1.52 10.36
CA MET A 79 -2.55 -0.13 10.79
C MET A 79 -3.48 0.75 9.95
N LEU A 80 -3.88 0.31 8.75
CA LEU A 80 -4.85 1.02 7.94
C LEU A 80 -6.26 0.61 8.37
N ASN A 81 -7.08 1.58 8.76
CA ASN A 81 -8.52 1.37 8.84
C ASN A 81 -9.10 1.18 7.42
N LEU A 82 -9.11 -0.06 6.95
CA LEU A 82 -9.52 -0.40 5.58
C LEU A 82 -11.00 -0.11 5.33
N ALA A 83 -11.86 -0.26 6.35
CA ALA A 83 -13.28 0.03 6.23
C ALA A 83 -13.50 1.52 5.93
N GLU A 84 -12.83 2.40 6.68
CA GLU A 84 -12.89 3.85 6.45
C GLU A 84 -12.24 4.25 5.12
N PHE A 85 -11.15 3.60 4.73
CA PHE A 85 -10.51 3.86 3.44
C PHE A 85 -11.40 3.50 2.24
N ARG A 86 -12.19 2.43 2.36
CA ARG A 86 -13.09 1.97 1.29
C ARG A 86 -14.28 2.91 1.05
N GLY A 87 -14.75 3.63 2.08
CA GLY A 87 -15.98 4.43 2.03
C GLY A 87 -17.20 3.64 2.48
#